data_AF-A0A943L6I6-F1
#
_entry.id   AF-A0A943L6I6-F1
#
_cell.length_a   1.000
_cell.length_b   1.000
_cell.length_c   1.000
_cell.angle_alpha   90.00
_cell.angle_beta   90.00
_cell.angle_gamma   90.00
#
_symmetry.space_group_name_H-M   'P 1'
#
loop_
_entity.id
_entity.type
_entity.pdbx_description
1 polymer ?
#
loop_
_entity_poly.entity_id
_entity_poly.type
_entity_poly.pdbx_seq_one_letter_code
_entity_poly.pdbx_strand_id
1 'polypeptide(L)' 'TGTFVKGGETGLRLFSELECKRLMGFPDDFKIPVSRTQMYRQMGNSVAVPMMKAVADAMKEELYSKLKKGCLEYA' A
#
# COMPACT_ATOMS: atom_id res chain seq x y z
N THR A 1 24.02 -2.75 8.32
CA THR A 1 22.81 -3.34 7.72
C THR A 1 22.54 -2.68 6.38
N GLY A 2 22.97 -3.33 5.29
CA GLY A 2 22.54 -3.08 3.91
C GLY A 2 22.60 -1.65 3.36
N THR A 3 23.63 -0.86 3.65
CA THR A 3 23.86 0.39 2.92
C THR A 3 24.46 0.05 1.55
N PHE A 4 23.63 -0.27 0.56
CA PHE A 4 24.10 -0.25 -0.83
C PHE A 4 24.38 1.20 -1.19
N VAL A 5 25.68 1.52 -1.28
CA VAL A 5 26.24 2.82 -1.61
C VAL A 5 26.65 2.81 -3.09
N LYS A 6 26.27 3.89 -3.77
CA LYS A 6 26.72 4.43 -5.06
C LYS A 6 27.46 3.49 -6.06
N GLY A 7 26.69 3.04 -7.06
CA GLY A 7 26.97 3.28 -8.49
C GLY A 7 28.37 2.96 -9.05
N GLY A 8 28.94 1.82 -8.70
CA GLY A 8 30.11 1.22 -9.38
C GLY A 8 29.72 0.19 -10.45
N GLU A 9 30.71 -0.49 -11.04
CA GLU A 9 30.62 -1.37 -12.23
C GLU A 9 29.50 -2.44 -12.22
N THR A 10 29.01 -2.85 -11.05
CA THR A 10 27.88 -3.80 -10.90
C THR A 10 26.48 -3.16 -11.03
N GLY A 11 26.35 -1.82 -11.00
CA GLY A 11 25.10 -1.10 -11.29
C GLY A 11 23.96 -1.24 -10.26
N LEU A 12 24.16 -1.95 -9.14
CA LEU A 12 23.10 -2.23 -8.16
C LEU A 12 22.91 -1.08 -7.16
N ARG A 13 21.63 -0.69 -6.97
CA ARG A 13 21.21 0.27 -5.95
C ARG A 13 19.93 -0.18 -5.25
N LEU A 14 19.69 0.33 -4.04
CA LEU A 14 18.39 0.19 -3.39
C LEU A 14 17.31 0.96 -4.16
N PHE A 15 16.07 0.47 -4.06
CA PHE A 15 14.91 1.20 -4.55
C PHE A 15 14.79 2.56 -3.88
N SER A 16 14.53 3.59 -4.65
CA SER A 16 14.16 4.90 -4.15
C SER A 16 12.80 4.85 -3.46
N GLU A 17 12.51 5.86 -2.65
CA GLU A 17 11.20 6.01 -2.00
C GLU A 17 10.03 5.95 -3.02
N LEU A 18 10.18 6.61 -4.17
CA LEU A 18 9.17 6.62 -5.22
C LEU A 18 8.95 5.24 -5.84
N GLU A 19 10.03 4.47 -6.05
CA GLU A 19 9.92 3.09 -6.58
C GLU A 19 9.21 2.18 -5.58
N CYS A 20 9.54 2.26 -4.29
CA CYS A 20 8.84 1.48 -3.26
C CYS A 20 7.36 1.88 -3.14
N LYS A 21 7.04 3.18 -3.19
CA LYS A 21 5.65 3.65 -3.16
C LYS A 21 4.83 3.08 -4.31
N ARG A 22 5.35 3.18 -5.53
CA ARG A 22 4.70 2.67 -6.74
C ARG A 22 4.55 1.16 -6.70
N LEU A 23 5.55 0.44 -6.20
CA LEU A 23 5.49 -1.01 -6.02
C LEU A 23 4.34 -1.43 -5.09
N MET A 24 4.13 -0.69 -4.01
CA MET A 24 3.04 -0.93 -3.05
C MET A 24 1.68 -0.35 -3.49
N GLY A 25 1.64 0.42 -4.58
CA GLY A 25 0.43 1.05 -5.12
C GLY A 25 0.03 2.36 -4.43
N PHE A 26 0.93 3.03 -3.73
CA PHE A 26 0.69 4.36 -3.19
C PHE A 26 0.75 5.44 -4.28
N PRO A 27 -0.04 6.52 -4.15
CA PRO A 27 0.08 7.67 -5.05
C PRO A 27 1.44 8.37 -4.88
N ASP A 28 1.93 8.99 -5.94
CA ASP A 28 3.24 9.67 -5.96
C ASP A 28 3.30 10.82 -4.92
N ASP A 29 2.16 11.46 -4.63
CA ASP A 29 2.03 12.54 -3.65
C ASP A 29 1.99 12.08 -2.18
N PHE A 30 1.99 10.76 -1.93
CA PHE A 30 1.97 10.22 -0.57
C PHE A 30 3.29 10.55 0.15
N LYS A 31 3.23 11.29 1.26
CA LYS A 31 4.43 11.68 2.02
C LYS A 31 4.77 10.67 3.10
N ILE A 32 6.03 10.23 3.16
CA ILE A 32 6.54 9.34 4.20
C ILE A 32 7.55 10.12 5.03
N PRO A 33 7.15 10.74 6.16
CA PRO A 33 8.00 11.64 6.94
C PRO A 33 8.93 10.87 7.90
N VAL A 34 9.49 9.73 7.49
CA VAL A 34 10.38 8.91 8.33
C VAL A 34 11.72 8.66 7.66
N SER A 35 12.70 8.20 8.45
CA SER A 35 14.02 7.88 7.91
C SER A 35 13.95 6.73 6.90
N ARG A 36 14.91 6.69 5.96
CA ARG A 36 14.96 5.69 4.88
C ARG A 36 14.84 4.26 5.38
N THR A 37 15.48 3.94 6.50
CA THR A 37 15.41 2.59 7.12
C THR A 37 14.01 2.27 7.64
N GLN A 38 13.35 3.24 8.29
CA GLN A 38 11.99 3.05 8.79
C GLN A 38 10.98 2.99 7.65
N MET A 39 11.18 3.77 6.58
CA MET A 39 10.37 3.69 5.37
C MET A 39 10.38 2.27 4.78
N TYR A 40 11.54 1.64 4.60
CA TYR A 40 11.57 0.25 4.09
C TYR A 40 10.86 -0.73 5.03
N ARG A 41 10.97 -0.54 6.35
CA ARG A 41 10.25 -1.38 7.33
C ARG A 41 8.74 -1.19 7.22
N GLN A 42 8.28 0.06 7.12
CA GLN A 42 6.86 0.39 6.97
C GLN A 42 6.31 -0.17 5.65
N MET A 43 7.06 -0.03 4.57
CA MET A 43 6.69 -0.58 3.26
C MET A 43 6.63 -2.11 3.29
N GLY A 44 7.63 -2.79 3.87
CA GLY A 44 7.65 -4.25 3.97
C GLY A 44 6.57 -4.82 4.90
N ASN A 45 6.20 -4.09 5.96
CA ASN A 45 5.13 -4.48 6.88
C ASN A 45 3.73 -4.06 6.38
N SER A 46 3.65 -3.22 5.35
CA SER A 46 2.38 -2.76 4.80
C SER A 46 1.79 -3.78 3.82
N VAL A 47 0.47 -3.77 3.71
CA VAL A 47 -0.25 -4.49 2.67
C VAL A 47 -0.31 -3.63 1.41
N ALA A 48 -0.18 -4.25 0.23
CA ALA A 48 -0.30 -3.54 -1.04
C ALA A 48 -1.69 -2.90 -1.18
N VAL A 49 -1.73 -1.61 -1.52
CA VAL A 49 -2.95 -0.82 -1.71
C VAL A 49 -3.98 -1.48 -2.64
N PRO A 50 -3.61 -2.03 -3.83
CA PRO A 50 -4.61 -2.65 -4.70
C PRO A 50 -5.28 -3.89 -4.08
N MET A 51 -4.55 -4.64 -3.25
CA MET A 51 -5.13 -5.80 -2.56
C MET A 51 -6.17 -5.37 -1.53
N MET A 52 -5.82 -4.38 -0.70
CA MET A 52 -6.74 -3.87 0.31
C MET A 52 -7.98 -3.23 -0.32
N LYS A 53 -7.84 -2.59 -1.48
CA LYS A 53 -8.97 -2.05 -2.26
C LYS A 53 -9.96 -3.14 -2.64
N ALA A 54 -9.48 -4.27 -3.19
CA ALA A 54 -10.35 -5.39 -3.57
C ALA A 54 -11.11 -5.97 -2.36
N VAL A 55 -10.44 -6.10 -1.21
CA VAL A 55 -11.09 -6.57 0.03
C VAL A 55 -12.16 -5.57 0.49
N ALA A 56 -11.85 -4.28 0.48
CA ALA A 56 -12.79 -3.23 0.85
C ALA A 56 -14.02 -3.20 -0.07
N ASP A 57 -13.85 -3.42 -1.38
CA ASP A 57 -14.95 -3.48 -2.33
C ASP A 57 -15.87 -4.68 -2.05
N ALA A 58 -15.31 -5.86 -1.77
CA ALA A 58 -16.10 -7.04 -1.36
C ALA A 58 -16.87 -6.82 -0.05
N MET A 59 -16.24 -6.22 0.96
CA MET A 59 -16.90 -5.88 2.22
C MET A 59 -18.03 -4.86 2.02
N LYS A 60 -17.80 -3.88 1.15
CA LYS A 60 -18.76 -2.83 0.80
C LYS A 60 -20.01 -3.44 0.15
N GLU A 61 -19.84 -4.32 -0.82
CA GLU A 61 -20.96 -5.01 -1.48
C GLU A 61 -21.83 -5.78 -0.49
N GLU A 62 -21.22 -6.55 0.40
CA GLU A 62 -21.96 -7.32 1.41
C GLU A 62 -22.72 -6.41 2.39
N LEU A 63 -22.10 -5.30 2.82
CA LEU A 63 -22.73 -4.34 3.71
C LEU A 63 -23.96 -3.69 3.06
N TYR A 64 -23.86 -3.25 1.79
CA TYR A 64 -25.00 -2.66 1.08
C TYR A 64 -26.09 -3.67 0.76
N SER A 65 -25.74 -4.93 0.49
CA SER A 65 -26.70 -6.02 0.30
C SER A 65 -27.54 -6.23 1.57
N LYS A 66 -26.91 -6.27 2.74
CA LYS A 66 -27.60 -6.39 4.03
C LYS A 66 -28.46 -5.16 4.35
N LEU A 67 -27.97 -3.95 4.08
CA LEU A 67 -28.73 -2.72 4.34
C LEU A 67 -30.03 -2.66 3.51
N LYS A 68 -29.98 -3.05 2.23
CA LYS A 68 -31.17 -3.12 1.37
C LYS A 68 -32.19 -4.16 1.83
N LYS A 69 -31.74 -5.32 2.31
CA LYS A 69 -32.61 -6.35 2.88
C LYS A 69 -33.27 -5.86 4.18
N GLY A 70 -32.51 -5.22 5.06
CA GLY A 70 -33.03 -4.64 6.30
C GLY A 70 -34.09 -3.56 6.04
N CYS A 71 -33.90 -2.68 5.06
CA CYS A 71 -34.92 -1.67 4.71
C CYS A 71 -36.21 -2.25 4.12
N LEU A 72 -36.17 -3.44 3.50
CA LEU A 72 -37.35 -4.13 2.96
C LEU A 72 -38.11 -4.93 4.01
N GLU A 73 -37.48 -5.25 5.15
CA GLU A 73 -38.11 -6.01 6.24
C GLU A 73 -38.93 -5.11 7.20
N TYR A 74 -38.73 -3.79 7.14
CA TYR A 74 -39.42 -2.78 7.95
C TYR A 74 -40.37 -1.87 7.14
N ALA A 75 -40.65 -2.20 5.87
CA ALA A 75 -41.63 -1.53 5.01
C ALA A 75 -42.78 -2.48 4.68
#